data_AF-E2AR43-F1
#
_entry.id   AF-E2AR43-F1
#
_cell.length_a   1.000
_cell.length_b   1.000
_cell.length_c   1.000
_cell.angle_alpha   90.00
_cell.angle_beta   90.00
_cell.angle_gamma   90.00
#
_symmetry.space_group_name_H-M   'P 1'
#
loop_
_entity.id
_entity.type
_entity.pdbx_description
1 polymer ?
#
loop_
_entity_poly.entity_id
_entity_poly.type
_entity_poly.pdbx_seq_one_letter_code
_entity_poly.pdbx_strand_id
1 'polypeptide(L)'
;MEFVWNYYYSITKRMLSLVAYYYISCPLFVLFSLTPKILDKLLPLNESRPILLPHECHYFVDHREYFYYIFFHVLISTFIVLTGLLAHDCVILTYIEHVCGIFAVAGFRFENLTHNTDIENDKINVQSKYIQCKTYNQEIALSVHVHWRALQYAEFLKNTFSVTLLIQMFIVIVAMSVTLLQMVVQLENIIETTRYMAFFTGQLIHIFCFSLQGQRLIDHSLQIHDKIYAEFLKNTFSVTLVIQMFIGIVAMSVTLLQNHYARQYGTI
;
A
#
# COMPACT_ATOMS: atom_id res chain seq x y z
N MET A 1 27.87 1.26 3.84
CA MET A 1 27.02 1.19 5.05
C MET A 1 25.93 2.25 5.06
N GLU A 2 26.22 3.50 4.69
CA GLU A 2 25.25 4.61 4.70
C GLU A 2 24.01 4.38 3.83
N PHE A 3 24.18 3.83 2.62
CA PHE A 3 23.07 3.44 1.73
C PHE A 3 22.06 2.51 2.41
N VAL A 4 22.55 1.43 3.03
CA VAL A 4 21.72 0.44 3.72
C VAL A 4 20.99 1.09 4.90
N TRP A 5 21.68 1.93 5.66
CA TRP A 5 21.10 2.67 6.77
C TRP A 5 19.96 3.60 6.33
N ASN A 6 20.19 4.40 5.29
CA ASN A 6 19.18 5.31 4.75
C ASN A 6 17.97 4.55 4.19
N TYR A 7 18.20 3.39 3.56
CA TYR A 7 17.15 2.53 3.05
C TYR A 7 16.26 1.97 4.18
N TYR A 8 16.87 1.39 5.23
CA TYR A 8 16.12 0.86 6.38
C TYR A 8 15.40 1.96 7.16
N TYR A 9 16.02 3.13 7.36
CA TYR A 9 15.37 4.28 7.98
C TYR A 9 14.09 4.70 7.23
N SER A 10 14.15 4.72 5.90
CA SER A 10 13.01 5.04 5.04
C SER A 10 11.87 4.03 5.19
N ILE A 11 12.18 2.73 5.29
CA ILE A 11 11.19 1.66 5.54
C ILE A 11 10.52 1.85 6.91
N THR A 12 11.31 2.01 7.97
CA THR A 12 10.80 2.17 9.33
C THR A 12 9.89 3.38 9.45
N LYS A 13 10.26 4.51 8.82
CA LYS A 13 9.42 5.71 8.80
C LYS A 13 8.07 5.46 8.14
N ARG A 14 8.03 4.73 7.01
CA ARG A 14 6.78 4.35 6.34
C ARG A 14 5.92 3.45 7.23
N MET A 15 6.52 2.42 7.82
CA MET A 15 5.82 1.52 8.75
C MET A 15 5.19 2.28 9.91
N LEU A 16 5.96 3.13 10.59
CA LEU A 16 5.46 3.95 11.69
C LEU A 16 4.35 4.91 11.24
N SER A 17 4.45 5.49 10.04
CA SER A 17 3.40 6.38 9.51
C SER A 17 2.09 5.64 9.27
N LEU A 18 2.14 4.40 8.77
CA LEU A 18 0.96 3.57 8.52
C LEU A 18 0.32 3.10 9.84
N VAL A 19 1.14 2.67 10.80
CA VAL A 19 0.69 2.32 12.16
C VAL A 19 0.02 3.51 12.83
N ALA A 20 0.65 4.69 12.78
CA ALA A 20 0.08 5.92 13.34
C ALA A 20 -1.25 6.29 12.68
N TYR A 21 -1.34 6.20 11.35
CA TYR A 21 -2.59 6.46 10.62
C TYR A 21 -3.74 5.57 11.13
N TYR A 22 -3.52 4.26 11.30
CA TYR A 22 -4.55 3.33 11.77
C TYR A 22 -4.97 3.64 13.21
N TYR A 23 -4.01 3.75 14.13
CA TYR A 23 -4.28 3.95 15.55
C TYR A 23 -4.80 5.34 15.92
N ILE A 24 -4.64 6.34 15.03
CA ILE A 24 -5.21 7.66 15.21
C ILE A 24 -6.59 7.74 14.55
N SER A 25 -6.71 7.39 13.26
CA SER A 25 -7.93 7.64 12.50
C SER A 25 -9.11 6.76 12.91
N CYS A 26 -8.90 5.46 13.12
CA CYS A 26 -10.01 4.54 13.40
C CYS A 26 -10.64 4.76 14.79
N PRO A 27 -9.87 4.95 15.88
CA PRO A 27 -10.46 5.29 17.17
C PRO A 27 -11.16 6.65 17.17
N LEU A 28 -10.60 7.65 16.48
CA LEU A 28 -11.25 8.96 16.32
C LEU A 28 -12.60 8.83 15.61
N PHE A 29 -12.69 7.98 14.58
CA PHE A 29 -13.95 7.70 13.90
C PHE A 29 -15.01 7.11 14.84
N VAL A 30 -14.64 6.18 15.72
CA VAL A 30 -15.55 5.62 16.74
C VAL A 30 -15.95 6.70 17.75
N LEU A 31 -14.98 7.47 18.24
CA LEU A 31 -15.19 8.55 19.23
C LEU A 31 -16.13 9.65 18.71
N PHE A 32 -16.20 9.87 17.40
CA PHE A 32 -17.13 10.81 16.78
C PHE A 32 -18.60 10.55 17.17
N SER A 33 -18.95 9.30 17.50
CA SER A 33 -20.26 8.89 17.99
C SER A 33 -20.67 9.54 19.32
N LEU A 34 -19.70 10.04 20.09
CA LEU A 34 -19.95 10.76 21.35
C LEU A 34 -20.37 12.23 21.12
N THR A 35 -20.21 12.75 19.91
CA THR A 35 -20.45 14.17 19.59
C THR A 35 -21.83 14.66 20.06
N PRO A 36 -22.96 13.98 19.77
CA PRO A 36 -24.28 14.45 20.22
C PRO A 36 -24.38 14.56 21.75
N LYS A 37 -23.85 13.57 22.49
CA LYS A 37 -23.90 13.54 23.96
C LYS A 37 -23.04 14.62 24.61
N ILE A 38 -21.88 14.92 24.02
CA ILE A 38 -21.02 16.02 24.47
C ILE A 38 -21.72 17.35 24.22
N LEU A 39 -22.29 17.53 23.02
CA LEU A 39 -23.01 18.75 22.66
C LEU A 39 -24.27 18.95 23.52
N ASP A 40 -24.98 17.89 23.93
CA ASP A 40 -26.16 18.02 24.81
C ASP A 40 -25.80 18.57 26.20
N LYS A 41 -24.58 18.31 26.67
CA LYS A 41 -24.08 18.83 27.96
C LYS A 41 -23.54 20.26 27.84
N LEU A 42 -22.91 20.60 26.72
CA LEU A 42 -22.26 21.92 26.53
C LEU A 42 -23.21 22.97 25.93
N LEU A 43 -24.09 22.54 25.03
CA LEU A 43 -25.03 23.37 24.25
C LEU A 43 -26.39 22.66 24.23
N PRO A 44 -27.12 22.65 25.36
CA PRO A 44 -28.40 21.98 25.46
C PRO A 44 -29.43 22.63 24.52
N LEU A 45 -30.17 21.80 23.81
CA LEU A 45 -31.32 22.20 23.00
C LEU A 45 -32.61 21.88 23.76
N ASN A 46 -33.72 22.55 23.40
CA ASN A 46 -35.04 22.24 23.97
C ASN A 46 -35.48 20.79 23.66
N GLU A 47 -34.97 20.23 22.56
CA GLU A 47 -35.16 18.82 22.18
C GLU A 47 -33.81 18.08 22.21
N SER A 48 -33.85 16.81 22.62
CA SER A 48 -32.64 15.97 22.66
C SER A 48 -32.15 15.63 21.25
N ARG A 49 -30.83 15.69 21.02
CA ARG A 49 -30.23 15.33 19.73
C ARG A 49 -30.39 13.83 19.43
N PRO A 50 -30.47 13.43 18.15
CA PRO A 50 -30.49 12.01 17.80
C PRO A 50 -29.21 11.30 18.25
N ILE A 51 -29.35 10.05 18.69
CA ILE A 51 -28.21 9.24 19.11
C ILE A 51 -27.45 8.78 17.87
N LEU A 52 -26.14 9.04 17.88
CA LEU A 52 -25.23 8.61 16.84
C LEU A 52 -24.55 7.32 17.29
N LEU A 53 -24.92 6.17 16.71
CA LEU A 53 -24.26 4.91 17.01
C LEU A 53 -22.95 4.77 16.23
N PRO A 54 -21.88 4.22 16.84
CA PRO A 54 -20.63 3.92 16.14
C PRO A 54 -20.80 3.04 14.91
N HIS A 55 -21.71 2.07 14.99
CA HIS A 55 -22.13 1.23 13.88
C HIS A 55 -23.59 0.84 14.09
N GLU A 56 -24.38 0.80 13.01
CA GLU A 56 -25.78 0.38 13.07
C GLU A 56 -25.86 -1.15 13.15
N CYS A 57 -25.81 -1.68 14.37
CA CYS A 57 -26.02 -3.09 14.65
C CYS A 57 -27.21 -3.27 15.59
N HIS A 58 -28.00 -4.30 15.33
CA HIS A 58 -29.13 -4.64 16.18
C HIS A 58 -28.65 -5.43 17.41
N TYR A 59 -28.60 -4.78 18.58
CA TYR A 59 -28.08 -5.36 19.81
C TYR A 59 -29.15 -6.07 20.67
N PHE A 60 -30.41 -6.15 20.20
CA PHE A 60 -31.55 -6.71 20.97
C PHE A 60 -31.78 -6.06 22.34
N VAL A 61 -31.22 -4.88 22.56
CA VAL A 61 -31.38 -4.05 23.77
C VAL A 61 -31.65 -2.61 23.35
N ASP A 62 -32.22 -1.81 24.25
CA ASP A 62 -32.46 -0.39 23.99
C ASP A 62 -31.13 0.37 23.82
N HIS A 63 -30.93 0.96 22.65
CA HIS A 63 -29.71 1.68 22.30
C HIS A 63 -29.47 2.95 23.11
N ARG A 64 -30.54 3.56 23.66
CA ARG A 64 -30.45 4.77 24.47
C ARG A 64 -29.97 4.44 25.87
N GLU A 65 -30.56 3.42 26.47
CA GLU A 65 -30.23 2.96 27.83
C GLU A 65 -28.83 2.34 27.89
N TYR A 66 -28.51 1.46 26.93
CA TYR A 66 -27.24 0.71 26.92
C TYR A 66 -26.14 1.35 26.07
N PHE A 67 -26.28 2.62 25.70
CA PHE A 67 -25.38 3.31 24.78
C PHE A 67 -23.90 3.13 25.13
N TYR A 68 -23.50 3.34 26.39
CA TYR A 68 -22.08 3.26 26.78
C TYR A 68 -21.53 1.83 26.72
N TYR A 69 -22.34 0.82 27.05
CA TYR A 69 -21.95 -0.58 26.92
C TYR A 69 -21.74 -0.95 25.44
N ILE A 70 -22.67 -0.54 24.57
CA ILE A 70 -22.56 -0.71 23.12
C ILE A 70 -21.31 0.01 22.60
N PHE A 71 -21.10 1.26 23.00
CA PHE A 71 -19.95 2.06 22.60
C PHE A 71 -18.63 1.39 22.98
N PHE A 72 -18.46 0.95 24.23
CA PHE A 72 -17.24 0.26 24.67
C PHE A 72 -17.05 -1.07 23.94
N HIS A 73 -18.12 -1.84 23.73
CA HIS A 73 -18.05 -3.07 22.94
C HIS A 73 -17.56 -2.81 21.51
N VAL A 74 -18.10 -1.79 20.83
CA VAL A 74 -17.69 -1.44 19.46
C VAL A 74 -16.24 -0.92 19.45
N LEU A 75 -15.86 -0.09 20.42
CA LEU A 75 -14.49 0.43 20.53
C LEU A 75 -13.49 -0.73 20.65
N ILE A 76 -13.70 -1.65 21.59
CA ILE A 76 -12.81 -2.81 21.81
C ILE A 76 -12.79 -3.72 20.59
N SER A 77 -13.96 -4.04 20.04
CA SER A 77 -14.07 -4.89 18.84
C SER A 77 -13.33 -4.28 17.65
N THR A 78 -13.46 -2.95 17.46
CA THR A 78 -12.76 -2.22 16.41
C THR A 78 -11.25 -2.30 16.61
N PHE A 79 -10.74 -2.12 17.83
CA PHE A 79 -9.31 -2.26 18.13
C PHE A 79 -8.77 -3.66 17.80
N ILE A 80 -9.53 -4.72 18.12
CA ILE A 80 -9.12 -6.10 17.83
C ILE A 80 -9.03 -6.33 16.31
N VAL A 81 -10.08 -5.97 15.58
CA VAL A 81 -10.13 -6.11 14.11
C VAL A 81 -9.04 -5.27 13.45
N LEU A 82 -8.87 -4.03 13.89
CA LEU A 82 -7.84 -3.11 13.39
C LEU A 82 -6.43 -3.67 13.57
N THR A 83 -6.16 -4.29 14.72
CA THR A 83 -4.85 -4.89 15.01
C THR A 83 -4.55 -6.04 14.04
N GLY A 84 -5.55 -6.89 13.76
CA GLY A 84 -5.42 -7.97 12.78
C GLY A 84 -5.16 -7.46 11.36
N LEU A 85 -5.92 -6.46 10.91
CA LEU A 85 -5.74 -5.82 9.61
C LEU A 85 -4.36 -5.17 9.49
N LEU A 86 -3.95 -4.41 10.52
CA LEU A 86 -2.64 -3.76 10.55
C LEU A 86 -1.50 -4.79 10.53
N ALA A 87 -1.63 -5.90 11.27
CA ALA A 87 -0.64 -6.96 11.26
C ALA A 87 -0.49 -7.58 9.86
N HIS A 88 -1.62 -7.86 9.19
CA HIS A 88 -1.63 -8.37 7.82
C HIS A 88 -0.94 -7.39 6.84
N ASP A 89 -1.31 -6.11 6.88
CA ASP A 89 -0.76 -5.09 5.99
C ASP A 89 0.75 -4.86 6.23
N CYS A 90 1.18 -4.89 7.49
CA CYS A 90 2.59 -4.80 7.87
C CYS A 90 3.41 -6.00 7.38
N VAL A 91 2.86 -7.22 7.42
CA VAL A 91 3.54 -8.42 6.91
C VAL A 91 3.76 -8.31 5.41
N ILE A 92 2.73 -7.93 4.64
CA ILE A 92 2.85 -7.75 3.18
C ILE A 92 3.89 -6.68 2.86
N LEU A 93 3.81 -5.50 3.50
CA LEU A 93 4.75 -4.43 3.26
C LEU A 93 6.18 -4.86 3.60
N THR A 94 6.39 -5.52 4.74
CA THR A 94 7.72 -6.01 5.15
C THR A 94 8.31 -6.95 4.10
N TYR A 95 7.51 -7.85 3.54
CA TYR A 95 7.97 -8.74 2.48
C TYR A 95 8.29 -8.02 1.17
N ILE A 96 7.45 -7.07 0.76
CA ILE A 96 7.72 -6.25 -0.44
C ILE A 96 9.03 -5.47 -0.26
N GLU A 97 9.19 -4.77 0.86
CA GLU A 97 10.40 -4.00 1.15
C GLU A 97 11.64 -4.89 1.29
N HIS A 98 11.49 -6.11 1.80
CA HIS A 98 12.59 -7.07 1.83
C HIS A 98 13.09 -7.39 0.42
N VAL A 99 12.18 -7.68 -0.52
CA VAL A 99 12.53 -7.94 -1.91
C VAL A 99 13.14 -6.72 -2.58
N CYS A 100 12.52 -5.55 -2.41
CA CYS A 100 13.06 -4.28 -2.88
C CYS A 100 14.48 -4.03 -2.36
N GLY A 101 14.75 -4.39 -1.10
CA GLY A 101 16.08 -4.28 -0.50
C GLY A 101 17.09 -5.22 -1.16
N ILE A 102 16.70 -6.45 -1.49
CA ILE A 102 17.56 -7.38 -2.24
C ILE A 102 17.87 -6.82 -3.63
N PHE A 103 16.87 -6.31 -4.36
CA PHE A 103 17.09 -5.66 -5.65
C PHE A 103 18.02 -4.43 -5.54
N ALA A 104 17.81 -3.60 -4.53
CA ALA A 104 18.63 -2.43 -4.27
C ALA A 104 20.10 -2.78 -3.98
N VAL A 105 20.34 -3.82 -3.16
CA VAL A 105 21.70 -4.31 -2.86
C VAL A 105 22.35 -4.93 -4.09
N ALA A 106 21.62 -5.73 -4.87
CA ALA A 106 22.14 -6.32 -6.10
C ALA A 106 22.51 -5.23 -7.12
N GLY A 107 21.64 -4.23 -7.32
CA GLY A 107 21.91 -3.09 -8.22
C GLY A 107 23.11 -2.24 -7.78
N PHE A 108 23.27 -2.01 -6.47
CA PHE A 108 24.44 -1.32 -5.92
C PHE A 108 25.75 -2.09 -6.17
N ARG A 109 25.72 -3.43 -6.06
CA ARG A 109 26.90 -4.26 -6.35
C ARG A 109 27.30 -4.19 -7.82
N PHE A 110 26.34 -4.25 -8.74
CA PHE A 110 26.60 -4.09 -10.17
C PHE A 110 27.28 -2.75 -10.48
N GLU A 111 26.69 -1.65 -10.01
CA GLU A 111 27.22 -0.29 -10.24
C GLU A 111 28.64 -0.08 -9.68
N ASN A 112 28.93 -0.65 -8.50
CA ASN A 112 30.26 -0.55 -7.89
C ASN A 112 31.30 -1.40 -8.62
N LEU A 113 30.90 -2.52 -9.23
CA LEU A 113 31.80 -3.35 -10.04
C LEU A 113 32.20 -2.62 -11.32
N THR A 114 31.26 -1.95 -11.98
CA THR A 114 31.56 -1.23 -13.23
C THR A 114 32.41 0.01 -13.02
N HIS A 115 32.14 0.80 -11.97
CA HIS A 115 32.97 1.95 -11.63
C HIS A 115 34.43 1.59 -11.32
N ASN A 116 34.68 0.44 -10.65
CA ASN A 116 36.04 0.00 -10.34
C ASN A 116 36.81 -0.48 -11.58
N THR A 117 36.13 -1.12 -12.55
CA THR A 117 36.76 -1.49 -13.83
C THR A 117 37.20 -0.30 -14.68
N ASP A 118 36.47 0.82 -14.64
CA ASP A 118 36.81 2.03 -15.39
C ASP A 118 38.05 2.73 -14.83
N ILE A 119 38.22 2.72 -13.49
CA ILE A 119 39.35 3.35 -12.80
C ILE A 119 40.65 2.54 -12.92
N GLU A 120 40.56 1.21 -12.88
CA GLU A 120 41.75 0.33 -12.83
C GLU A 120 42.37 0.01 -14.21
N ASN A 121 41.69 0.35 -15.32
CA ASN A 121 42.21 0.10 -16.67
C ASN A 121 43.47 0.91 -17.02
N ASP A 122 43.85 1.91 -16.22
CA ASP A 122 44.92 2.86 -16.55
C ASP A 122 46.33 2.47 -16.03
N LYS A 123 46.48 1.45 -15.14
CA LYS A 123 47.77 1.21 -14.43
C LYS A 123 48.21 -0.24 -14.10
N ILE A 124 47.66 -1.29 -14.71
CA ILE A 124 47.80 -2.66 -14.17
C ILE A 124 48.56 -3.64 -15.11
N ASN A 125 49.44 -4.49 -14.56
CA ASN A 125 50.18 -5.53 -15.30
C ASN A 125 49.31 -6.75 -15.65
N VAL A 126 49.77 -7.61 -16.57
CA VAL A 126 49.03 -8.77 -17.11
C VAL A 126 48.57 -9.78 -16.04
N GLN A 127 49.41 -10.07 -15.03
CA GLN A 127 49.07 -11.02 -13.95
C GLN A 127 47.99 -10.47 -13.01
N SER A 128 48.09 -9.18 -12.66
CA SER A 128 47.06 -8.51 -11.86
C SER A 128 45.74 -8.38 -12.62
N LYS A 129 45.78 -8.19 -13.94
CA LYS A 129 44.59 -8.14 -14.81
C LYS A 129 43.83 -9.48 -14.86
N TYR A 130 44.55 -10.60 -14.86
CA TYR A 130 43.94 -11.95 -14.80
C TYR A 130 43.23 -12.21 -13.46
N ILE A 131 43.87 -11.87 -12.34
CA ILE A 131 43.28 -12.02 -11.00
C ILE A 131 42.04 -11.11 -10.86
N GLN A 132 42.14 -9.86 -11.31
CA GLN A 132 41.05 -8.90 -11.30
C GLN A 132 39.86 -9.37 -12.17
N CYS A 133 40.11 -9.89 -13.37
CA CYS A 133 39.06 -10.44 -14.24
C CYS A 133 38.36 -11.66 -13.59
N LYS A 134 39.11 -12.53 -12.92
CA LYS A 134 38.53 -13.67 -12.19
C LYS A 134 37.65 -13.21 -11.03
N THR A 135 38.11 -12.25 -10.22
CA THR A 135 37.34 -11.67 -9.12
C THR A 135 36.09 -10.94 -9.64
N TYR A 136 36.22 -10.17 -10.72
CA TYR A 136 35.12 -9.47 -11.39
C TYR A 136 34.03 -10.45 -11.87
N ASN A 137 34.42 -11.52 -12.55
CA ASN A 137 33.48 -12.55 -13.01
C ASN A 137 32.78 -13.25 -11.84
N GLN A 138 33.48 -13.47 -10.71
CA GLN A 138 32.88 -14.04 -9.50
C GLN A 138 31.84 -13.11 -8.87
N GLU A 139 32.12 -11.81 -8.79
CA GLU A 139 31.21 -10.82 -8.23
C GLU A 139 29.97 -10.57 -9.11
N ILE A 140 30.13 -10.62 -10.44
CA ILE A 140 28.99 -10.62 -11.37
C ILE A 140 28.15 -11.88 -11.19
N ALA A 141 28.77 -13.06 -11.18
CA ALA A 141 28.05 -14.31 -10.99
C ALA A 141 27.26 -14.32 -9.68
N LEU A 142 27.85 -13.77 -8.62
CA LEU A 142 27.17 -13.63 -7.33
C LEU A 142 26.02 -12.62 -7.39
N SER A 143 26.20 -11.48 -8.06
CA SER A 143 25.16 -10.45 -8.20
C SER A 143 23.98 -10.95 -9.05
N VAL A 144 24.25 -11.67 -10.14
CA VAL A 144 23.23 -12.38 -10.94
C VAL A 144 22.50 -13.43 -10.11
N HIS A 145 23.22 -14.21 -9.29
CA HIS A 145 22.62 -15.19 -8.40
C HIS A 145 21.70 -14.54 -7.36
N VAL A 146 22.11 -13.42 -6.75
CA VAL A 146 21.28 -12.67 -5.79
C VAL A 146 20.04 -12.08 -6.48
N HIS A 147 20.17 -11.52 -7.68
CA HIS A 147 19.04 -11.02 -8.47
C HIS A 147 18.05 -12.15 -8.82
N TRP A 148 18.55 -13.30 -9.27
CA TRP A 148 17.74 -14.48 -9.52
C TRP A 148 16.95 -14.93 -8.28
N ARG A 149 17.60 -14.95 -7.11
CA ARG A 149 16.91 -15.25 -5.84
C ARG A 149 15.85 -14.22 -5.49
N ALA A 150 16.07 -12.93 -5.78
CA ALA A 150 15.08 -11.88 -5.57
C ALA A 150 13.82 -12.10 -6.44
N LEU A 151 14.01 -12.47 -7.72
CA LEU A 151 12.91 -12.81 -8.62
C LEU A 151 12.12 -14.03 -8.15
N GLN A 152 12.82 -15.09 -7.69
CA GLN A 152 12.15 -16.26 -7.12
C GLN A 152 11.32 -15.91 -5.89
N TYR A 153 11.84 -15.03 -5.01
CA TYR A 153 11.11 -14.57 -3.85
C TYR A 153 9.89 -13.70 -4.25
N ALA A 154 10.03 -12.81 -5.23
CA ALA A 154 8.92 -12.01 -5.75
C ALA A 154 7.80 -12.89 -6.33
N GLU A 155 8.15 -13.93 -7.09
CA GLU A 155 7.18 -14.89 -7.62
C GLU A 155 6.52 -15.71 -6.50
N PHE A 156 7.28 -16.09 -5.47
CA PHE A 156 6.72 -16.74 -4.28
C PHE A 156 5.72 -15.83 -3.55
N LEU A 157 6.04 -14.54 -3.35
CA LEU A 157 5.12 -13.57 -2.74
C LEU A 157 3.86 -13.41 -3.58
N LYS A 158 4.00 -13.26 -4.90
CA LYS A 158 2.86 -13.17 -5.81
C LYS A 158 1.97 -14.40 -5.68
N ASN A 159 2.53 -15.61 -5.72
CA ASN A 159 1.73 -16.83 -5.62
C ASN A 159 1.07 -16.99 -4.23
N THR A 160 1.71 -16.50 -3.18
CA THR A 160 1.17 -16.57 -1.81
C THR A 160 0.06 -15.54 -1.56
N PHE A 161 0.25 -14.30 -2.01
CA PHE A 161 -0.61 -13.17 -1.65
C PHE A 161 -1.56 -12.72 -2.77
N SER A 162 -1.38 -13.15 -4.02
CA SER A 162 -2.20 -12.65 -5.13
C SER A 162 -3.68 -12.92 -4.93
N VAL A 163 -4.06 -14.10 -4.43
CA VAL A 163 -5.48 -14.44 -4.19
C VAL A 163 -6.03 -13.60 -3.03
N THR A 164 -5.30 -13.50 -1.93
CA THR A 164 -5.67 -12.69 -0.76
C THR A 164 -5.87 -11.23 -1.13
N LEU A 165 -4.96 -10.65 -1.92
CA LEU A 165 -5.05 -9.28 -2.40
C LEU A 165 -6.24 -9.09 -3.37
N LEU A 166 -6.53 -10.06 -4.23
CA LEU A 166 -7.68 -10.01 -5.13
C LEU A 166 -9.01 -9.99 -4.35
N ILE A 167 -9.12 -10.85 -3.33
CA ILE A 167 -10.27 -10.90 -2.43
C ILE A 167 -10.38 -9.57 -1.66
N GLN A 168 -9.29 -9.06 -1.12
CA GLN A 168 -9.25 -7.77 -0.40
C GLN A 168 -9.70 -6.62 -1.31
N MET A 169 -9.20 -6.54 -2.55
CA MET A 169 -9.61 -5.51 -3.51
C MET A 169 -11.10 -5.61 -3.84
N PHE A 170 -11.63 -6.82 -4.02
CA PHE A 170 -13.05 -7.03 -4.24
C PHE A 170 -13.90 -6.53 -3.07
N ILE A 171 -13.52 -6.89 -1.83
CA ILE A 171 -14.21 -6.44 -0.62
C ILE A 171 -14.19 -4.91 -0.52
N VAL A 172 -13.04 -4.27 -0.78
CA VAL A 172 -12.91 -2.82 -0.71
C VAL A 172 -13.75 -2.13 -1.80
N ILE A 173 -13.82 -2.68 -3.02
CA ILE A 173 -14.68 -2.13 -4.09
C ILE A 173 -16.17 -2.19 -3.70
N VAL A 174 -16.61 -3.32 -3.15
CA VAL A 174 -18.00 -3.47 -2.66
C VAL A 174 -18.26 -2.49 -1.51
N ALA A 175 -17.35 -2.41 -0.54
CA ALA A 175 -17.47 -1.50 0.60
C ALA A 175 -17.52 -0.03 0.16
N MET A 176 -16.65 0.40 -0.77
CA MET A 176 -16.65 1.75 -1.33
C MET A 176 -17.97 2.04 -2.06
N SER A 177 -18.49 1.07 -2.83
CA SER A 177 -19.76 1.22 -3.55
C SER A 177 -20.94 1.44 -2.60
N VAL A 178 -21.01 0.64 -1.52
CA VAL A 178 -22.02 0.80 -0.48
C VAL A 178 -21.85 2.14 0.25
N THR A 179 -20.62 2.54 0.56
CA THR A 179 -20.32 3.81 1.25
C THR A 179 -20.76 5.01 0.42
N LEU A 180 -20.49 4.98 -0.89
CA LEU A 180 -20.89 6.04 -1.81
C LEU A 180 -22.42 6.12 -1.94
N LEU A 181 -23.10 4.97 -2.00
CA LEU A 181 -24.56 4.94 -2.00
C LEU A 181 -25.14 5.56 -0.72
N GLN A 182 -24.60 5.18 0.45
CA GLN A 182 -25.05 5.72 1.75
C GLN A 182 -24.85 7.24 1.84
N MET A 183 -23.74 7.75 1.31
CA MET A 183 -23.47 9.18 1.24
C MET A 183 -24.53 9.93 0.41
N VAL A 184 -24.96 9.37 -0.72
CA VAL A 184 -26.03 9.96 -1.55
C VAL A 184 -27.37 9.92 -0.84
N VAL A 185 -27.69 8.81 -0.15
CA VAL A 185 -28.94 8.66 0.60
C VAL A 185 -29.01 9.64 1.78
N GLN A 186 -27.88 9.91 2.44
CA GLN A 186 -27.81 10.73 3.66
C GLN A 186 -27.43 12.19 3.39
N LEU A 187 -27.54 12.67 2.15
CA LEU A 187 -27.04 13.98 1.71
C LEU A 187 -27.53 15.16 2.57
N GLU A 188 -28.78 15.09 3.06
CA GLU A 188 -29.38 16.13 3.90
C GLU A 188 -28.87 16.09 5.36
N ASN A 189 -28.35 14.94 5.80
CA ASN A 189 -27.75 14.76 7.12
C ASN A 189 -26.24 14.99 7.05
N ILE A 190 -25.83 16.23 7.35
CA ILE A 190 -24.43 16.67 7.30
C ILE A 190 -23.51 15.77 8.16
N ILE A 191 -24.00 15.32 9.31
CA ILE A 191 -23.21 14.48 10.24
C ILE A 191 -22.92 13.12 9.62
N GLU A 192 -23.95 12.44 9.12
CA GLU A 192 -23.82 11.12 8.47
C GLU A 192 -23.04 11.22 7.15
N THR A 193 -23.33 12.22 6.32
CA THR A 193 -22.58 12.48 5.09
C THR A 193 -21.09 12.66 5.39
N THR A 194 -20.73 13.41 6.43
CA THR A 194 -19.32 13.60 6.83
C THR A 194 -18.67 12.28 7.26
N ARG A 195 -19.39 11.39 7.95
CA ARG A 195 -18.89 10.06 8.33
C ARG A 195 -18.61 9.19 7.11
N TYR A 196 -19.55 9.11 6.18
CA TYR A 196 -19.37 8.32 4.95
C TYR A 196 -18.25 8.88 4.06
N MET A 197 -18.12 10.21 3.98
CA MET A 197 -17.00 10.88 3.31
C MET A 197 -15.65 10.53 3.93
N ALA A 198 -15.55 10.55 5.26
CA ALA A 198 -14.32 10.17 5.96
C ALA A 198 -13.97 8.70 5.73
N PHE A 199 -14.96 7.80 5.78
CA PHE A 199 -14.77 6.37 5.53
C PHE A 199 -14.35 6.08 4.09
N PHE A 200 -14.97 6.74 3.12
CA PHE A 200 -14.59 6.66 1.70
C PHE A 200 -13.15 7.15 1.46
N THR A 201 -12.81 8.31 2.03
CA THR A 201 -11.45 8.87 1.93
C THR A 201 -10.42 7.92 2.56
N GLY A 202 -10.75 7.30 3.70
CA GLY A 202 -9.87 6.32 4.34
C GLY A 202 -9.63 5.08 3.47
N GLN A 203 -10.66 4.54 2.83
CA GLN A 203 -10.53 3.42 1.89
C GLN A 203 -9.67 3.79 0.67
N LEU A 204 -9.83 5.00 0.13
CA LEU A 204 -8.98 5.47 -0.97
C LEU A 204 -7.51 5.58 -0.57
N ILE A 205 -7.23 6.14 0.62
CA ILE A 205 -5.86 6.22 1.16
C ILE A 205 -5.27 4.82 1.31
N HIS A 206 -6.04 3.86 1.83
CA HIS A 206 -5.60 2.48 1.99
C HIS A 206 -5.20 1.83 0.65
N ILE A 207 -6.08 1.89 -0.36
CA ILE A 207 -5.79 1.34 -1.70
C ILE A 207 -4.59 2.05 -2.33
N PHE A 208 -4.49 3.37 -2.17
CA PHE A 208 -3.37 4.15 -2.68
C PHE A 208 -2.05 3.70 -2.05
N CYS A 209 -2.00 3.51 -0.72
CA CYS A 209 -0.82 3.00 -0.02
C CYS A 209 -0.43 1.60 -0.50
N PHE A 210 -1.39 0.71 -0.73
CA PHE A 210 -1.13 -0.62 -1.29
C PHE A 210 -0.60 -0.55 -2.73
N SER A 211 -1.20 0.31 -3.55
CA SER A 211 -0.79 0.52 -4.95
C SER A 211 0.64 1.08 -5.02
N LEU A 212 0.98 2.01 -4.14
CA LEU A 212 2.33 2.58 -4.05
C LEU A 212 3.37 1.52 -3.72
N GLN A 213 3.07 0.59 -2.81
CA GLN A 213 3.97 -0.53 -2.49
C GLN A 213 4.19 -1.45 -3.69
N GLY A 214 3.11 -1.78 -4.41
CA GLY A 214 3.18 -2.56 -5.65
C GLY A 214 4.05 -1.89 -6.71
N GLN A 215 3.86 -0.58 -6.94
CA GLN A 215 4.67 0.19 -7.88
C GLN A 215 6.15 0.19 -7.49
N ARG A 216 6.48 0.35 -6.21
CA ARG A 216 7.88 0.29 -5.76
C ARG A 216 8.55 -1.05 -6.03
N LEU A 217 7.82 -2.16 -5.87
CA LEU A 217 8.36 -3.49 -6.20
C LEU A 217 8.70 -3.57 -7.69
N ILE A 218 7.82 -3.04 -8.54
CA ILE A 218 8.03 -2.96 -9.98
C ILE A 218 9.25 -2.07 -10.27
N ASP A 219 9.30 -0.86 -9.71
CA ASP A 219 10.38 0.09 -9.92
C ASP A 219 11.74 -0.48 -9.50
N HIS A 220 11.83 -1.13 -8.33
CA HIS A 220 13.08 -1.77 -7.89
C HIS A 220 13.49 -2.96 -8.78
N SER A 221 12.51 -3.70 -9.31
CA SER A 221 12.78 -4.79 -10.26
C SER A 221 13.22 -4.27 -11.65
N LEU A 222 12.72 -3.11 -12.06
CA LEU A 222 13.08 -2.45 -13.32
C LEU A 222 14.40 -1.71 -13.21
N GLN A 223 14.69 -1.01 -12.11
CA GLN A 223 15.95 -0.30 -11.94
C GLN A 223 17.17 -1.23 -11.98
N ILE A 224 17.04 -2.46 -11.48
CA ILE A 224 18.11 -3.45 -11.64
C ILE A 224 18.19 -3.92 -13.10
N HIS A 225 17.06 -4.08 -13.78
CA HIS A 225 17.02 -4.37 -15.21
C HIS A 225 17.67 -3.25 -16.01
N ASP A 226 17.37 -1.97 -15.76
CA ASP A 226 17.97 -0.81 -16.42
C ASP A 226 19.45 -0.64 -16.08
N LYS A 227 19.89 -0.95 -14.86
CA LYS A 227 21.33 -0.97 -14.51
C LYS A 227 22.05 -2.10 -15.24
N ILE A 228 21.44 -3.29 -15.28
CA ILE A 228 21.95 -4.42 -16.03
C ILE A 228 21.88 -4.12 -17.53
N TYR A 229 20.83 -3.49 -18.06
CA TYR A 229 20.61 -3.19 -19.49
C TYR A 229 21.38 -1.97 -19.97
N ALA A 230 21.62 -0.95 -19.16
CA ALA A 230 22.57 0.12 -19.52
C ALA A 230 23.96 -0.47 -19.77
N GLU A 231 24.30 -1.57 -19.08
CA GLU A 231 25.53 -2.34 -19.30
C GLU A 231 25.37 -3.45 -20.36
N PHE A 232 24.19 -4.08 -20.46
CA PHE A 232 23.90 -5.25 -21.30
C PHE A 232 23.28 -4.90 -22.64
N LEU A 233 22.86 -3.66 -22.90
CA LEU A 233 22.44 -3.15 -24.22
C LEU A 233 23.67 -2.85 -25.10
N LYS A 234 24.58 -3.84 -25.11
CA LYS A 234 25.15 -4.40 -26.34
C LYS A 234 24.36 -5.61 -26.88
N ASN A 235 23.30 -6.11 -26.24
CA ASN A 235 22.29 -6.98 -26.86
C ASN A 235 21.02 -7.26 -26.01
N THR A 236 19.89 -6.81 -26.57
CA THR A 236 18.53 -7.43 -26.66
C THR A 236 17.60 -7.59 -25.42
N PHE A 237 16.40 -7.00 -25.59
CA PHE A 237 15.02 -7.12 -25.01
C PHE A 237 14.66 -8.29 -24.05
N SER A 238 13.67 -8.24 -23.12
CA SER A 238 12.39 -7.52 -23.05
C SER A 238 11.76 -7.59 -21.64
N VAL A 239 10.99 -6.59 -21.16
CA VAL A 239 10.02 -6.74 -20.05
C VAL A 239 8.75 -5.93 -20.36
N THR A 240 7.65 -6.62 -20.71
CA THR A 240 6.38 -5.98 -21.17
C THR A 240 5.16 -6.41 -20.37
N LEU A 241 5.25 -7.35 -19.42
CA LEU A 241 4.05 -7.98 -18.84
C LEU A 241 3.45 -7.29 -17.61
N VAL A 242 4.22 -6.52 -16.83
CA VAL A 242 3.72 -6.00 -15.54
C VAL A 242 3.10 -4.60 -15.67
N ILE A 243 3.58 -3.81 -16.64
CA ILE A 243 3.01 -2.49 -16.99
C ILE A 243 1.61 -2.64 -17.62
N GLN A 244 1.34 -3.75 -18.32
CA GLN A 244 0.04 -4.02 -18.93
C GLN A 244 -1.06 -4.33 -17.89
N MET A 245 -0.74 -4.95 -16.75
CA MET A 245 -1.75 -5.24 -15.71
C MET A 245 -2.21 -3.98 -14.97
N PHE A 246 -1.32 -3.03 -14.69
CA PHE A 246 -1.70 -1.79 -14.00
C PHE A 246 -2.40 -0.79 -14.92
N ILE A 247 -1.95 -0.64 -16.17
CA ILE A 247 -2.62 0.22 -17.16
C ILE A 247 -4.02 -0.34 -17.49
N GLY A 248 -4.18 -1.66 -17.57
CA GLY A 248 -5.48 -2.29 -17.85
C GLY A 248 -6.55 -2.02 -16.79
N ILE A 249 -6.18 -2.05 -15.51
CA ILE A 249 -7.13 -1.85 -14.40
C ILE A 249 -7.53 -0.37 -14.27
N VAL A 250 -6.59 0.56 -14.48
CA VAL A 250 -6.86 2.00 -14.47
C VAL A 250 -7.65 2.43 -15.71
N ALA A 251 -7.33 1.89 -16.90
CA ALA A 251 -8.09 2.16 -18.11
C ALA A 251 -9.53 1.63 -18.03
N MET A 252 -9.74 0.42 -17.48
CA MET A 252 -11.07 -0.19 -17.38
C MET A 252 -12.00 0.57 -16.42
N SER A 253 -11.47 1.09 -15.31
CA SER A 253 -12.26 1.91 -14.38
C SER A 253 -12.64 3.28 -14.97
N VAL A 254 -11.75 3.91 -15.74
CA VAL A 254 -12.04 5.19 -16.44
C VAL A 254 -13.07 5.01 -17.56
N THR A 255 -12.97 3.95 -18.37
CA THR A 255 -13.94 3.69 -19.45
C THR A 255 -15.34 3.34 -18.92
N LEU A 256 -15.43 2.64 -17.78
CA LEU A 256 -16.71 2.34 -17.13
C LEU A 256 -17.36 3.61 -16.54
N LEU A 257 -16.57 4.52 -15.97
CA LEU A 257 -17.03 5.83 -15.50
C LEU A 257 -17.51 6.72 -16.65
N GLN A 258 -16.78 6.76 -17.77
CA GLN A 258 -17.19 7.54 -18.96
C GLN A 258 -18.43 6.97 -19.64
N ASN A 259 -18.55 5.65 -19.78
CA ASN A 259 -19.75 5.02 -20.36
C ASN A 259 -20.99 5.18 -19.46
N HIS A 260 -20.82 5.15 -18.14
CA HIS A 260 -21.91 5.43 -17.22
C HIS A 260 -22.34 6.90 -17.29
N TYR A 261 -21.39 7.83 -17.35
CA TYR A 261 -21.67 9.26 -17.49
C TYR A 261 -22.34 9.59 -18.83
N ALA A 262 -21.87 9.01 -19.94
CA ALA A 262 -22.47 9.18 -21.27
C ALA A 262 -23.90 8.62 -21.36
N ARG A 263 -24.17 7.47 -20.71
CA ARG A 263 -25.54 6.92 -20.60
C ARG A 263 -26.48 7.76 -19.75
N GLN A 264 -25.94 8.46 -18.75
CA GLN A 264 -26.76 9.21 -17.79
C GLN A 264 -27.04 10.65 -18.25
N TYR A 265 -26.16 11.24 -19.08
CA TYR A 265 -26.26 12.65 -19.48
C TYR A 265 -26.40 12.90 -20.99
N GLY A 266 -26.39 11.85 -21.83
CA GLY A 266 -26.88 11.92 -23.21
C GLY A 266 -26.29 13.06 -24.04
N THR A 267 -24.98 13.03 -24.27
CA THR A 267 -24.35 13.74 -25.38
C THR A 267 -23.46 12.76 -26.12
N ILE A 268 -23.67 12.73 -27.44
CA ILE A 268 -23.14 11.81 -28.47
C ILE A 268 -21.67 11.44 -28.25
#